data_AF-A0A8S0FTY2-F1
#
_entry.id   AF-A0A8S0FTY2-F1
#
_cell.length_a   1.000
_cell.length_b   1.000
_cell.length_c   1.000
_cell.angle_alpha   90.00
_cell.angle_beta   90.00
_cell.angle_gamma   90.00
#
_symmetry.space_group_name_H-M   'P 1'
#
loop_
_entity.id
_entity.type
_entity.pdbx_description
1 polymer ?
#
loop_
_entity_poly.entity_id
_entity_poly.type
_entity_poly.pdbx_seq_one_letter_code
_entity_poly.pdbx_strand_id
1 'polypeptide(L)'
;MCEVLASTSAPDRTTTFLYALGWTQHTVGAQNIRTMAMIQLLLGNMGMAGGGVNALRGHSNIQGLTDLGLLSTSLPGYLTLPSEKQVDLQSYLEANTPKATLADQVNYWSNYPKFFVSLMTTQMFSIFLRRCRAEREQLGLRLAAEVGPDLRRHQVFQHDG
;
A
#
# COMPACT_ATOMS: atom_id res chain seq x y z
N MET A 1 18.07 24.69 -24.32
CA MET A 1 17.36 23.84 -23.34
C MET A 1 18.21 23.57 -22.10
N CYS A 2 19.37 22.91 -22.23
CA CYS A 2 20.24 22.60 -21.07
C CYS A 2 20.72 23.84 -20.31
N GLU A 3 21.01 24.93 -21.00
CA GLU A 3 21.40 26.22 -20.39
C GLU A 3 20.27 26.82 -19.54
N VAL A 4 19.02 26.74 -20.00
CA VAL A 4 17.85 27.21 -19.24
C VAL A 4 17.64 26.34 -17.99
N LEU A 5 17.84 25.02 -18.11
CA LEU A 5 17.80 24.11 -16.96
C LEU A 5 18.94 24.40 -15.97
N ALA A 6 20.15 24.65 -16.45
CA ALA A 6 21.27 25.02 -15.59
C ALA A 6 21.04 26.35 -14.87
N SER A 7 20.33 27.29 -15.50
CA SER A 7 19.96 28.57 -14.88
C SER A 7 19.06 28.42 -13.65
N THR A 8 18.45 27.25 -13.42
CA THR A 8 17.63 26.98 -12.23
C THR A 8 18.41 26.35 -11.08
N SER A 9 19.73 26.26 -11.18
CA SER A 9 20.59 26.00 -10.02
C SER A 9 20.65 27.20 -9.05
N ALA A 10 20.16 28.38 -9.47
CA ALA A 10 20.14 29.57 -8.64
C ALA A 10 18.99 29.51 -7.60
N PRO A 11 19.15 30.09 -6.40
CA PRO A 11 18.17 29.97 -5.31
C PRO A 11 16.79 30.58 -5.62
N ASP A 12 16.71 31.47 -6.59
CA ASP A 12 15.51 32.23 -6.96
C ASP A 12 14.68 31.55 -8.05
N ARG A 13 15.15 30.42 -8.60
CA ARG A 13 14.50 29.72 -9.71
C ARG A 13 14.40 28.24 -9.43
N THR A 14 13.28 27.66 -9.85
CA THR A 14 13.04 26.22 -9.70
C THR A 14 12.65 25.62 -11.03
N THR A 15 13.06 24.37 -11.28
CA THR A 15 12.53 23.56 -12.37
C THR A 15 11.76 22.37 -11.84
N THR A 16 10.62 22.09 -12.47
CA THR A 16 9.83 20.88 -12.25
C THR A 16 9.89 19.97 -13.49
N PHE A 17 10.11 18.68 -13.26
CA PHE A 17 10.02 17.68 -14.32
C PHE A 17 8.73 16.89 -14.19
N LEU A 18 7.95 16.83 -15.27
CA LEU A 18 6.75 16.01 -15.38
C LEU A 18 7.05 14.85 -16.33
N TYR A 19 6.90 13.61 -15.86
CA TYR A 19 7.17 12.43 -16.68
C TYR A 19 6.12 11.34 -16.50
N ALA A 20 5.98 10.48 -17.51
CA ALA A 20 5.02 9.37 -17.51
C ALA A 20 5.62 8.15 -18.24
N LEU A 21 4.82 7.53 -19.12
CA LEU A 21 5.18 6.34 -19.90
C LEU A 21 6.38 6.54 -20.82
N GLY A 22 6.60 7.76 -21.31
CA GLY A 22 7.73 8.10 -22.19
C GLY A 22 9.10 7.82 -21.57
N TRP A 23 9.22 7.71 -20.25
CA TRP A 23 10.48 7.32 -19.59
C TRP A 23 10.40 5.94 -18.95
N THR A 24 9.23 5.50 -18.48
CA THR A 24 9.09 4.22 -17.76
C THR A 24 9.00 3.00 -18.67
N GLN A 25 8.42 3.12 -19.88
CA GLN A 25 8.21 1.99 -20.81
C GLN A 25 9.43 1.71 -21.70
N HIS A 26 10.61 1.62 -21.08
CA HIS A 26 11.86 1.27 -21.73
C HIS A 26 12.58 0.22 -20.90
N THR A 27 13.42 -0.60 -21.54
CA THR A 27 14.29 -1.57 -20.83
C THR A 27 15.19 -0.89 -19.79
N VAL A 28 15.53 0.38 -20.03
CA VAL A 28 16.33 1.25 -19.15
C VAL A 28 15.50 2.27 -18.37
N GLY A 29 14.18 2.07 -18.23
CA GLY A 29 13.29 3.08 -17.67
C GLY A 29 13.63 3.52 -16.25
N ALA A 30 14.08 2.58 -15.40
CA ALA A 30 14.55 2.90 -14.06
C ALA A 30 15.79 3.81 -14.05
N GLN A 31 16.70 3.63 -15.03
CA GLN A 31 17.90 4.45 -15.15
C GLN A 31 17.55 5.87 -15.63
N ASN A 32 16.60 6.01 -16.55
CA ASN A 32 16.13 7.32 -17.00
C ASN A 32 15.58 8.16 -15.82
N ILE A 33 14.76 7.54 -14.97
CA ILE A 33 14.21 8.20 -13.77
C ILE A 33 15.32 8.58 -12.78
N ARG A 34 16.28 7.68 -12.57
CA ARG A 34 17.43 7.91 -11.68
C ARG A 34 18.28 9.08 -12.15
N THR A 35 18.62 9.15 -13.44
CA THR A 35 19.41 10.24 -14.02
C THR A 35 18.72 11.58 -13.81
N MET A 36 17.41 11.65 -14.02
CA MET A 36 16.66 12.89 -13.80
C MET A 36 16.56 13.26 -12.31
N ALA A 37 16.39 12.28 -11.41
CA ALA A 37 16.45 12.53 -9.97
C ALA A 37 17.82 13.09 -9.54
N MET A 38 18.92 12.59 -10.11
CA MET A 38 20.26 13.12 -9.87
C MET A 38 20.40 14.57 -10.34
N ILE A 39 19.88 14.91 -11.52
CA ILE A 39 19.88 16.28 -12.04
C ILE A 39 19.14 17.22 -11.07
N GLN A 40 17.95 16.83 -10.60
CA GLN A 40 17.16 17.66 -9.69
C GLN A 40 17.80 17.83 -8.31
N LEU A 41 18.53 16.82 -7.82
CA LEU A 41 19.33 16.93 -6.61
C LEU A 41 20.52 17.88 -6.80
N LEU A 42 21.22 17.82 -7.94
CA LEU A 42 22.35 18.70 -8.26
C LEU A 42 21.93 20.17 -8.42
N LEU A 43 20.75 20.40 -9.01
CA LEU A 43 20.20 21.75 -9.16
C LEU A 43 19.54 22.28 -7.88
N GLY A 44 19.39 21.46 -6.83
CA GLY A 44 18.74 21.88 -5.58
C GLY A 44 17.23 22.09 -5.68
N ASN A 45 16.58 21.52 -6.71
CA ASN A 45 15.15 21.72 -6.98
C ASN A 45 14.23 20.82 -6.13
N MET A 46 14.79 19.92 -5.32
CA MET A 46 14.02 18.97 -4.50
C MET A 46 13.53 19.62 -3.20
N GLY A 47 12.23 19.56 -2.92
CA GLY A 47 11.62 20.14 -1.72
C GLY A 47 11.17 21.60 -1.86
N MET A 48 11.40 22.23 -3.02
CA MET A 48 10.97 23.60 -3.32
C MET A 48 9.61 23.63 -4.03
N ALA A 49 8.77 24.62 -3.72
CA ALA A 49 7.51 24.84 -4.41
C ALA A 49 7.76 25.17 -5.90
N GLY A 50 7.06 24.50 -6.82
CA GLY A 50 7.31 24.62 -8.26
C GLY A 50 8.53 23.84 -8.77
N GLY A 51 9.23 23.11 -7.88
CA GLY A 51 10.34 22.22 -8.21
C GLY A 51 9.95 20.73 -8.24
N GLY A 52 10.95 19.88 -8.05
CA GLY A 52 10.77 18.45 -7.83
C GLY A 52 10.59 17.58 -9.08
N VAL A 53 10.19 16.34 -8.82
CA VAL A 53 10.08 15.24 -9.78
C VAL A 53 8.67 14.68 -9.73
N ASN A 54 7.87 15.00 -10.73
CA ASN A 54 6.44 14.69 -10.76
C ASN A 54 6.14 13.54 -11.72
N ALA A 55 5.94 12.35 -11.16
CA ALA A 55 5.49 11.18 -11.90
C ALA A 55 3.99 11.29 -12.17
N LEU A 56 3.60 11.57 -13.42
CA LEU A 56 2.21 11.61 -13.84
C LEU A 56 1.63 10.20 -13.83
N ARG A 57 0.67 10.00 -12.94
CA ARG A 57 -0.06 8.73 -12.79
C ARG A 57 -1.24 8.70 -13.75
N GLY A 58 -1.41 7.57 -14.45
CA GLY A 58 -2.46 7.41 -15.47
C GLY A 58 -3.83 7.06 -14.89
N HIS A 59 -3.95 5.92 -14.21
CA HIS A 59 -5.22 5.50 -13.62
C HIS A 59 -5.52 6.27 -12.32
N SER A 60 -6.79 6.61 -12.13
CA SER A 60 -7.30 7.44 -11.02
C SER A 60 -6.92 6.97 -9.62
N ASN A 61 -6.70 5.67 -9.43
CA ASN A 61 -6.33 5.11 -8.13
C ASN A 61 -5.04 4.26 -8.17
N ILE A 62 -4.19 4.41 -9.19
CA ILE A 62 -2.96 3.58 -9.26
C ILE A 62 -2.05 3.80 -8.04
N GLN A 63 -2.07 5.01 -7.46
CA GLN A 63 -1.35 5.31 -6.23
C GLN A 63 -1.94 4.53 -5.06
N GLY A 64 -3.25 4.60 -4.82
CA GLY A 64 -3.90 3.85 -3.75
C GLY A 64 -3.78 2.33 -3.90
N LEU A 65 -3.83 1.79 -5.12
CA LEU A 65 -3.57 0.35 -5.34
C LEU A 65 -2.13 -0.04 -4.99
N THR A 66 -1.17 0.84 -5.26
CA THR A 66 0.23 0.62 -4.90
C THR A 66 0.42 0.73 -3.38
N ASP A 67 -0.24 1.69 -2.74
CA ASP A 67 -0.20 1.89 -1.28
C ASP A 67 -0.84 0.69 -0.54
N LEU A 68 -1.86 0.06 -1.13
CA LEU A 68 -2.48 -1.18 -0.64
C LEU A 68 -1.64 -2.43 -0.95
N GLY A 69 -0.52 -2.31 -1.66
CA GLY A 69 0.39 -3.41 -1.92
C GLY A 69 -0.17 -4.47 -2.87
N LEU A 70 -1.00 -4.10 -3.87
CA LEU A 70 -1.53 -5.04 -4.87
C LEU A 70 -0.50 -5.46 -5.94
N LEU A 71 0.75 -5.57 -5.53
CA LEU A 71 1.89 -6.04 -6.32
C LEU A 71 2.34 -7.40 -5.74
N SER A 72 2.93 -8.25 -6.59
CA SER A 72 3.19 -9.67 -6.27
C SER A 72 3.96 -9.92 -4.98
N THR A 73 4.87 -9.02 -4.61
CA THR A 73 5.74 -9.15 -3.43
C THR A 73 5.49 -8.06 -2.39
N SER A 74 4.42 -7.29 -2.52
CA SER A 74 4.14 -6.17 -1.63
C SER A 74 3.02 -6.50 -0.63
N LEU A 75 3.10 -5.83 0.50
CA LEU A 75 2.06 -5.75 1.52
C LEU A 75 1.62 -4.28 1.65
N PRO A 76 0.42 -4.00 2.19
CA PRO A 76 -0.05 -2.65 2.42
C PRO A 76 0.97 -1.79 3.18
N GLY A 77 1.10 -0.52 2.80
CA GLY A 77 2.03 0.43 3.40
C GLY A 77 3.48 0.27 2.94
N TYR A 78 3.70 -0.20 1.70
CA TYR A 78 5.02 -0.48 1.13
C TYR A 78 5.84 -1.53 1.92
N LEU A 79 5.17 -2.36 2.71
CA LEU A 79 5.79 -3.52 3.34
C LEU A 79 6.06 -4.60 2.28
N THR A 80 6.95 -5.55 2.58
CA THR A 80 7.37 -6.59 1.63
C THR A 80 6.92 -7.95 2.13
N LEU A 81 6.46 -8.81 1.23
CA LEU A 81 6.15 -10.19 1.57
C LEU A 81 7.43 -10.95 1.98
N PRO A 82 7.37 -11.82 3.00
CA PRO A 82 8.49 -12.67 3.36
C PRO A 82 8.94 -13.53 2.18
N SER A 83 10.25 -13.59 1.95
CA SER A 83 10.84 -14.53 0.99
C SER A 83 10.96 -15.92 1.61
N GLU A 84 11.04 -16.96 0.78
CA GLU A 84 11.25 -18.36 1.23
C GLU A 84 12.51 -18.56 2.10
N LYS A 85 13.49 -17.67 1.99
CA LYS A 85 14.74 -17.70 2.76
C LYS A 85 14.57 -17.18 4.19
N GLN A 86 13.50 -16.42 4.45
CA GLN A 86 13.21 -15.83 5.75
C GLN A 86 12.26 -16.77 6.51
N VAL A 87 12.84 -17.77 7.16
CA VAL A 87 12.09 -18.88 7.79
C VAL A 87 11.45 -18.51 9.12
N ASP A 88 11.94 -17.45 9.78
CA ASP A 88 11.41 -16.96 11.04
C ASP A 88 11.10 -15.46 10.98
N LEU A 89 10.26 -15.00 11.92
CA LEU A 89 9.86 -13.61 12.00
C LEU A 89 11.05 -12.68 12.25
N GLN A 90 12.03 -13.14 13.03
CA GLN A 90 13.20 -12.34 13.39
C GLN A 90 14.04 -12.02 12.14
N SER A 91 14.39 -13.03 11.34
CA SER A 91 15.13 -12.91 10.10
C SER A 91 14.40 -12.02 9.09
N TYR A 92 13.07 -12.13 9.02
CA TYR A 92 12.26 -11.24 8.20
C TYR A 92 12.35 -9.78 8.68
N LEU A 93 12.17 -9.53 9.97
CA LEU A 93 12.21 -8.17 10.52
C LEU A 93 13.60 -7.55 10.41
N GLU A 94 14.67 -8.31 10.69
CA GLU A 94 16.05 -7.84 10.58
C GLU A 94 16.43 -7.50 9.14
N ALA A 95 15.98 -8.29 8.17
CA ALA A 95 16.22 -8.02 6.75
C ALA A 95 15.50 -6.76 6.25
N ASN A 96 14.33 -6.45 6.80
CA ASN A 96 13.49 -5.33 6.35
C ASN A 96 13.60 -4.07 7.22
N THR A 97 14.28 -4.14 8.37
CA THR A 97 14.49 -2.99 9.26
C THR A 97 15.87 -2.39 8.99
N PRO A 98 15.98 -1.29 8.22
CA PRO A 98 17.27 -0.70 7.89
C PRO A 98 17.97 -0.16 9.14
N LYS A 99 19.29 -0.41 9.21
CA LYS A 99 20.17 0.19 10.22
C LYS A 99 20.63 1.57 9.73
N ALA A 100 20.75 2.53 10.65
CA ALA A 100 21.26 3.85 10.31
C ALA A 100 22.73 3.74 9.86
N THR A 101 23.07 4.36 8.73
CA THR A 101 24.44 4.38 8.19
C THR A 101 25.23 5.61 8.61
N LEU A 102 24.55 6.66 9.07
CA LEU A 102 25.12 7.89 9.62
C LEU A 102 24.47 8.18 10.97
N ALA A 103 25.22 8.84 11.86
CA ALA A 103 24.71 9.32 13.14
C ALA A 103 23.61 10.38 12.93
N ASP A 104 22.71 10.50 13.92
CA ASP A 104 21.64 11.51 13.98
C ASP A 104 20.66 11.53 12.78
N GLN A 105 20.53 10.41 12.06
CA GLN A 105 19.52 10.24 11.02
C GLN A 105 18.17 9.82 11.61
N VAL A 106 17.08 10.39 11.10
CA VAL A 106 15.72 10.02 11.53
C VAL A 106 15.42 8.54 11.30
N ASN A 107 15.94 7.95 10.21
CA ASN A 107 15.75 6.56 9.79
C ASN A 107 14.37 6.00 10.19
N TYR A 108 13.31 6.58 9.64
CA TYR A 108 11.95 6.31 10.09
C TYR A 108 11.53 4.83 9.90
N TRP A 109 12.12 4.17 8.89
CA TRP A 109 11.93 2.75 8.62
C TRP A 109 12.49 1.83 9.70
N SER A 110 13.24 2.32 10.69
CA SER A 110 13.52 1.59 11.93
C SER A 110 12.24 1.15 12.67
N ASN A 111 11.10 1.80 12.40
CA ASN A 111 9.79 1.44 12.94
C ASN A 111 9.08 0.30 12.19
N TYR A 112 9.72 -0.33 11.19
CA TYR A 112 9.14 -1.42 10.40
C TYR A 112 8.41 -2.50 11.23
N PRO A 113 8.97 -3.02 12.35
CA PRO A 113 8.29 -4.03 13.15
C PRO A 113 6.94 -3.57 13.71
N LYS A 114 6.82 -2.29 14.07
CA LYS A 114 5.56 -1.72 14.58
C LYS A 114 4.48 -1.74 13.49
N PHE A 115 4.84 -1.35 12.27
CA PHE A 115 3.92 -1.36 11.13
C PHE A 115 3.50 -2.79 10.76
N PHE A 116 4.46 -3.72 10.72
CA PHE A 116 4.17 -5.11 10.38
C PHE A 116 3.25 -5.79 11.40
N VAL A 117 3.54 -5.67 12.70
CA VAL A 117 2.70 -6.26 13.76
C VAL A 117 1.30 -5.62 13.77
N SER A 118 1.21 -4.31 13.55
CA SER A 118 -0.08 -3.63 13.42
C SER A 118 -0.88 -4.18 12.25
N LEU A 119 -0.26 -4.38 11.08
CA LEU A 119 -0.91 -4.95 9.90
C LEU A 119 -1.44 -6.36 10.18
N MET A 120 -0.62 -7.23 10.78
CA MET A 120 -1.01 -8.60 11.12
C MET A 120 -2.19 -8.63 12.10
N THR A 121 -2.20 -7.73 13.08
CA THR A 121 -3.29 -7.60 14.05
C THR A 121 -4.60 -7.21 13.36
N THR A 122 -4.57 -6.23 12.47
CA THR A 122 -5.75 -5.81 11.70
C THR A 122 -6.28 -6.93 10.81
N GLN A 123 -5.39 -7.68 10.15
CA GLN A 123 -5.78 -8.81 9.30
C GLN A 123 -6.42 -9.94 10.12
N MET A 124 -5.82 -10.31 11.25
CA MET A 124 -6.36 -11.35 12.14
C MET A 124 -7.76 -11.00 12.62
N PHE A 125 -7.97 -9.75 13.07
CA PHE A 125 -9.27 -9.27 13.52
C PHE A 125 -10.31 -9.28 12.38
N SER A 126 -9.93 -8.90 11.17
CA SER A 126 -10.82 -8.96 10.00
C SER A 126 -11.26 -10.40 9.68
N ILE A 127 -10.33 -11.36 9.75
CA ILE A 127 -10.62 -12.78 9.53
C ILE A 127 -11.60 -13.30 10.59
N PHE A 128 -11.36 -12.98 11.86
CA PHE A 128 -12.26 -13.36 12.95
C PHE A 128 -13.66 -12.79 12.76
N LEU A 129 -13.78 -11.49 12.46
CA LEU A 129 -15.09 -10.87 12.23
C LEU A 129 -15.83 -11.48 11.02
N ARG A 130 -15.11 -11.79 9.94
CA ARG A 130 -15.69 -12.48 8.77
C ARG A 130 -16.20 -13.87 9.15
N ARG A 131 -15.45 -14.59 9.99
CA ARG A 131 -15.87 -15.90 10.50
C ARG A 131 -17.12 -15.80 11.37
N CYS A 132 -17.16 -14.87 12.33
CA CYS A 132 -18.33 -14.64 13.16
C CYS A 132 -19.57 -14.24 12.35
N ARG A 133 -19.41 -13.42 11.31
CA ARG A 133 -20.51 -13.08 10.40
C ARG A 133 -21.04 -14.30 9.66
N ALA A 134 -20.15 -15.11 9.07
CA ALA A 134 -20.53 -16.33 8.38
C ALA A 134 -21.25 -17.34 9.29
N GLU A 135 -20.78 -17.49 10.54
CA GLU A 135 -21.44 -18.36 11.53
C GLU A 135 -22.83 -17.84 11.93
N ARG A 136 -23.00 -16.53 12.08
CA ARG A 136 -24.33 -15.92 12.33
C ARG A 136 -25.30 -16.11 11.17
N GLU A 137 -24.82 -15.97 9.92
CA GLU A 137 -25.64 -16.22 8.73
C GLU A 137 -26.07 -17.69 8.65
N GLN A 138 -25.14 -18.64 8.92
CA GLN A 138 -25.48 -20.07 8.98
C GLN A 138 -26.46 -20.40 10.10
N LEU A 139 -26.29 -19.82 11.29
CA LEU A 139 -27.21 -20.03 12.41
C LEU A 139 -28.61 -19.51 12.08
N GLY A 140 -28.71 -18.33 11.45
CA GLY A 140 -29.97 -17.76 10.99
C GLY A 140 -30.69 -18.66 9.97
N LEU A 141 -29.95 -19.23 9.02
CA LEU A 141 -30.48 -20.20 8.06
C LEU A 141 -30.98 -21.49 8.74
N ARG A 142 -30.27 -21.99 9.77
CA ARG A 142 -30.68 -23.20 10.52
C ARG A 142 -31.94 -22.96 11.35
N LEU A 143 -32.02 -21.84 12.05
CA LEU A 143 -33.22 -21.42 12.79
C LEU A 143 -34.42 -21.24 11.84
N ALA A 144 -34.22 -20.63 10.67
CA ALA A 144 -35.28 -20.51 9.66
C ALA A 144 -35.77 -21.88 9.15
N ALA A 145 -34.88 -22.86 9.02
CA ALA A 145 -35.23 -24.23 8.61
C ALA A 145 -35.95 -25.03 9.71
N GLU A 146 -35.61 -24.83 10.99
CA GLU A 146 -36.26 -25.50 12.13
C GLU A 146 -37.62 -24.88 12.47
N VAL A 147 -37.74 -23.55 12.39
CA VAL A 147 -38.96 -22.82 12.77
C VAL A 147 -39.96 -22.68 11.59
N GLY A 148 -39.46 -22.68 10.35
CA GLY A 148 -40.28 -22.57 9.14
C GLY A 148 -41.37 -23.65 8.93
N PRO A 149 -41.17 -24.92 9.29
CA PRO A 149 -42.23 -25.92 9.22
C PRO A 149 -43.26 -25.83 10.36
N ASP A 150 -42.94 -25.17 11.48
CA ASP A 150 -43.85 -25.04 12.63
C ASP A 150 -44.77 -23.81 12.52
N LEU A 151 -44.27 -22.69 12.00
CA LEU A 151 -45.10 -21.51 11.71
C LEU A 151 -46.12 -21.75 10.58
N ARG A 152 -45.83 -22.66 9.64
CA ARG A 152 -46.83 -23.10 8.64
C ARG A 152 -47.90 -24.02 9.20
N ARG A 153 -47.63 -24.74 10.30
CA ARG A 153 -48.67 -25.53 10.99
C ARG A 153 -49.57 -24.65 11.85
N HIS A 154 -49.07 -23.58 12.43
CA HIS A 154 -49.91 -22.67 13.21
C HIS A 154 -50.84 -21.76 12.39
N GLN A 155 -50.51 -21.44 11.13
CA GLN A 155 -51.43 -20.68 10.27
C GLN A 155 -52.55 -21.53 9.63
N VAL A 156 -52.39 -22.84 9.54
CA VAL A 156 -53.46 -23.73 9.01
C VAL A 156 -54.54 -24.00 10.06
N PHE A 157 -54.23 -23.91 11.36
CA PHE A 157 -55.20 -24.15 12.44
C PHE A 157 -56.09 -22.95 12.82
N GLN A 158 -55.92 -21.78 12.20
CA GLN A 158 -56.77 -20.60 12.47
C GLN A 158 -57.90 -20.38 11.46
N HIS A 159 -58.10 -21.29 10.49
CA HIS A 159 -59.14 -21.15 9.47
C HIS A 159 -60.24 -22.22 9.45
N ASP A 160 -60.21 -23.21 10.36
CA ASP A 160 -61.18 -24.31 10.44
C ASP A 160 -61.94 -24.33 11.78
N GLY A 161 -62.63 -23.22 12.11
CA GLY A 161 -63.51 -23.10 13.27
C GLY A 161 -64.69 -22.18 13.01
#